data_AF-A0A842WBB5-F1
#
_entry.id   AF-A0A842WBB5-F1
#
_cell.length_a   1.000
_cell.length_b   1.000
_cell.length_c   1.000
_cell.angle_alpha   90.00
_cell.angle_beta   90.00
_cell.angle_gamma   90.00
#
_symmetry.space_group_name_H-M   'P 1'
#
loop_
_entity.id
_entity.type
_entity.pdbx_description
1 polymer ?
#
loop_
_entity_poly.entity_id
_entity_poly.type
_entity_poly.pdbx_seq_one_letter_code
_entity_poly.pdbx_strand_id
1 'polypeptide(L)'
;MKKFRTLFVVALALLMVASFVSAQASGAESARDVICTVLSNIKWLLVAIAGGVGVVVVALQGIKWIGSAEDPGARKQAKQGIIHAVVGIVIVLAAVWLVALVISNAQGCGGIYANP
;
A
#
# COMPACT_ATOMS: atom_id res chain seq x y z
N MET A 1 -14.40 -41.29 -39.56
CA MET A 1 -15.05 -39.97 -39.37
C MET A 1 -15.78 -39.80 -38.02
N LYS A 2 -16.53 -40.80 -37.51
CA LYS A 2 -17.28 -40.65 -36.24
C LYS A 2 -16.40 -40.38 -35.01
N LYS A 3 -15.25 -41.06 -34.90
CA LYS A 3 -14.31 -40.91 -33.77
C LYS A 3 -13.63 -39.53 -33.71
N PHE A 4 -13.37 -38.92 -34.87
CA PHE A 4 -12.80 -37.57 -34.96
C PHE A 4 -13.79 -36.50 -34.51
N ARG A 5 -15.08 -36.64 -34.88
CA ARG A 5 -16.16 -35.78 -34.36
C ARG A 5 -16.29 -35.88 -32.84
N THR A 6 -16.21 -37.09 -32.29
CA THR A 6 -16.28 -37.28 -30.83
C THR A 6 -15.10 -36.64 -30.10
N LEU A 7 -13.88 -36.77 -30.62
CA LEU A 7 -12.69 -36.15 -30.02
C LEU A 7 -12.75 -34.61 -30.04
N PHE A 8 -13.23 -34.02 -31.13
CA PHE A 8 -13.37 -32.56 -31.23
C PHE A 8 -14.42 -32.01 -30.25
N VAL A 9 -15.55 -32.71 -30.08
CA VAL A 9 -16.60 -32.33 -29.13
C VAL A 9 -16.12 -32.44 -27.68
N VAL A 10 -15.33 -33.48 -27.35
CA VAL A 10 -14.76 -33.63 -26.01
C VAL A 10 -13.72 -32.55 -25.71
N ALA A 11 -12.87 -32.19 -26.67
CA ALA A 11 -11.90 -31.09 -26.50
C ALA A 11 -12.58 -29.73 -26.30
N LEU A 12 -13.64 -29.45 -27.06
CA LEU A 12 -14.44 -28.24 -26.92
C LEU A 12 -15.16 -28.19 -25.56
N ALA A 13 -15.72 -29.33 -25.12
CA ALA A 13 -16.37 -29.44 -23.82
C ALA A 13 -15.36 -29.22 -22.67
N LEU A 14 -14.15 -29.77 -22.77
CA LEU A 14 -13.07 -29.54 -21.80
C LEU A 14 -12.64 -28.07 -21.72
N LEU A 15 -12.56 -27.38 -22.86
CA LEU A 15 -12.28 -25.93 -22.90
C LEU A 15 -13.40 -25.10 -22.25
N MET A 16 -14.67 -25.51 -22.40
CA MET A 16 -15.78 -24.83 -21.74
C MET A 16 -15.75 -25.02 -20.22
N VAL A 17 -15.42 -26.22 -19.72
CA VAL A 17 -15.29 -26.46 -18.26
C VAL A 17 -14.10 -25.72 -17.66
N ALA A 18 -13.02 -25.49 -18.41
CA ALA A 18 -11.90 -24.67 -17.96
C ALA A 18 -12.32 -23.20 -17.72
N SER A 19 -13.21 -22.64 -18.53
CA SER A 19 -13.77 -21.30 -18.31
C SER A 19 -14.65 -21.21 -17.05
N PHE A 20 -15.33 -22.30 -16.66
CA PHE A 20 -16.09 -22.36 -15.41
C PHE A 20 -15.18 -22.31 -14.17
N VAL A 21 -13.99 -22.91 -14.23
CA VAL A 21 -12.99 -22.85 -13.15
C VAL A 21 -12.47 -21.42 -12.93
N SER A 22 -12.36 -20.62 -13.99
CA SER A 22 -11.93 -19.22 -13.91
C SER A 22 -13.05 -18.22 -13.58
N ALA A 23 -14.32 -18.64 -13.57
CA ALA A 23 -15.46 -17.77 -13.31
C ALA A 23 -16.04 -17.90 -11.88
N GLN A 24 -15.76 -19.01 -11.19
CA GLN A 24 -16.32 -19.28 -9.85
C GLN A 24 -15.35 -18.85 -8.74
N ALA A 25 -15.10 -17.55 -8.64
CA ALA A 25 -14.56 -16.92 -7.42
C ALA A 25 -15.31 -15.62 -7.05
N SER A 26 -16.50 -15.40 -7.62
CA SER A 26 -17.28 -14.16 -7.49
C SER A 26 -17.56 -13.74 -6.03
N GLY A 27 -17.70 -14.69 -5.10
CA GLY A 27 -17.88 -14.39 -3.67
C GLY A 27 -16.58 -14.08 -2.90
N ALA A 28 -15.44 -14.58 -3.36
CA ALA A 28 -14.13 -14.31 -2.75
C ALA A 28 -13.52 -13.00 -3.27
N GLU A 29 -13.85 -12.61 -4.51
CA GLU A 29 -13.42 -11.33 -5.09
C GLU A 29 -14.01 -10.13 -4.35
N SER A 30 -15.29 -10.16 -3.96
CA SER A 30 -15.94 -9.06 -3.23
C SER A 30 -15.34 -8.82 -1.84
N ALA A 31 -15.06 -9.89 -1.09
CA ALA A 31 -14.42 -9.78 0.22
C ALA A 31 -12.99 -9.24 0.11
N ARG A 32 -12.23 -9.67 -0.91
CA ARG A 32 -10.86 -9.19 -1.15
C ARG A 32 -10.84 -7.72 -1.52
N ASP A 33 -11.74 -7.27 -2.39
CA ASP A 33 -11.77 -5.88 -2.86
C ASP A 33 -12.12 -4.89 -1.72
N VAL A 34 -13.04 -5.29 -0.83
CA VAL A 34 -13.33 -4.53 0.40
C VAL A 34 -12.09 -4.45 1.30
N ILE A 35 -11.37 -5.56 1.51
CA ILE A 35 -10.14 -5.58 2.32
C ILE A 35 -9.08 -4.67 1.70
N CYS A 36 -8.84 -4.78 0.39
CA CYS A 36 -7.89 -3.95 -0.32
C CYS A 36 -8.27 -2.44 -0.19
N THR A 37 -9.57 -2.12 -0.28
CA THR A 37 -10.09 -0.74 -0.16
C THR A 37 -9.86 -0.18 1.23
N VAL A 38 -10.19 -0.95 2.26
CA VAL A 38 -9.95 -0.55 3.66
C VAL A 38 -8.46 -0.34 3.92
N LEU A 39 -7.60 -1.25 3.46
CA LEU A 39 -6.14 -1.12 3.59
C LEU A 39 -5.59 0.13 2.90
N SER A 40 -6.06 0.44 1.68
CA SER A 40 -5.61 1.63 0.96
C SER A 40 -6.05 2.93 1.66
N ASN A 41 -7.29 2.98 2.16
CA ASN A 41 -7.79 4.12 2.92
C ASN A 41 -7.03 4.32 4.23
N ILE A 42 -6.79 3.24 4.98
CA ILE A 42 -6.00 3.30 6.23
C ILE A 42 -4.57 3.77 5.95
N LYS A 43 -3.93 3.26 4.91
CA LYS A 43 -2.59 3.71 4.48
C LYS A 43 -2.58 5.21 4.20
N TRP A 44 -3.52 5.71 3.40
CA TRP A 44 -3.59 7.14 3.08
C TRP A 44 -3.79 8.01 4.33
N LEU A 45 -4.68 7.58 5.23
CA LEU A 45 -4.92 8.28 6.48
C LEU A 45 -3.67 8.32 7.38
N LEU A 46 -2.99 7.18 7.55
CA LEU A 46 -1.77 7.08 8.35
C LEU A 46 -0.64 7.95 7.78
N VAL A 47 -0.45 7.95 6.46
CA VAL A 47 0.56 8.78 5.80
C VAL A 47 0.23 10.27 5.95
N ALA A 48 -1.05 10.65 5.84
CA ALA A 48 -1.48 12.04 6.04
C ALA A 48 -1.18 12.53 7.46
N ILE A 49 -1.51 11.72 8.48
CA ILE A 49 -1.24 12.05 9.89
C ILE A 49 0.27 12.10 10.13
N ALA A 50 1.02 11.11 9.66
CA ALA A 50 2.48 11.06 9.84
C ALA A 50 3.20 12.22 9.14
N GLY A 51 2.76 12.59 7.93
CA GLY A 51 3.26 13.77 7.21
C GLY A 51 2.95 15.06 7.98
N GLY A 52 1.73 15.23 8.46
CA GLY A 52 1.33 16.40 9.26
C GLY A 52 2.15 16.55 10.54
N VAL A 53 2.25 15.47 11.34
CA VAL A 53 3.05 15.45 12.58
C VAL A 53 4.53 15.68 12.26
N GLY A 54 5.06 15.07 11.21
CA GLY A 54 6.45 15.24 10.77
C GLY A 54 6.79 16.70 10.50
N VAL A 55 5.94 17.42 9.75
CA VAL A 55 6.14 18.85 9.47
C VAL A 55 6.17 19.67 10.76
N VAL A 56 5.24 19.42 11.68
CA VAL A 56 5.17 20.16 12.96
C VAL A 56 6.44 19.93 13.79
N VAL A 57 6.88 18.67 13.93
CA VAL A 57 8.08 18.35 14.71
C VAL A 57 9.32 18.99 14.10
N VAL A 58 9.48 18.92 12.77
CA VAL A 58 10.61 19.56 12.08
C VAL A 58 10.58 21.08 12.28
N ALA A 59 9.40 21.71 12.21
CA ALA A 59 9.26 23.15 12.43
C ALA A 59 9.63 23.56 13.86
N LEU A 60 9.11 22.86 14.88
CA LEU A 60 9.41 23.14 16.30
C LEU A 60 10.90 22.99 16.60
N GLN A 61 11.51 21.92 16.08
CA GLN A 61 12.94 21.68 16.28
C GLN A 61 13.81 22.67 15.49
N GLY A 62 13.35 23.13 14.32
CA GLY A 62 14.00 24.19 13.54
C GLY A 62 14.01 25.52 14.27
N ILE A 63 12.85 25.95 14.80
CA ILE A 63 12.74 27.18 15.62
C ILE A 63 13.65 27.08 16.85
N LYS A 64 13.62 25.94 17.55
CA LYS A 64 14.50 25.69 18.70
C LYS A 64 15.97 25.78 18.32
N TRP A 65 16.37 25.26 17.16
CA TRP A 65 17.75 25.33 16.69
C TRP A 65 18.24 26.76 16.43
N ILE A 66 17.41 27.58 15.78
CA ILE A 66 17.72 28.98 15.47
C ILE A 66 17.79 29.82 16.75
N GLY A 67 16.85 29.64 17.68
CA GLY A 67 16.79 30.37 18.94
C GLY A 67 17.87 29.99 19.96
N SER A 68 18.53 28.84 19.80
CA SER A 68 19.55 28.34 20.74
C SER A 68 20.93 28.95 20.50
N ALA A 69 21.02 30.24 20.14
CA ALA A 69 22.23 30.86 19.61
C ALA A 69 23.48 30.62 20.48
N GLU A 70 23.34 30.71 21.81
CA GLU A 70 24.44 30.72 22.79
C GLU A 70 24.54 29.43 23.64
N ASP A 71 23.53 28.55 23.60
CA ASP A 71 23.53 27.29 24.36
C ASP A 71 23.86 26.08 23.44
N PRO A 72 25.09 25.56 23.51
CA PRO A 72 25.51 24.41 22.69
C PRO A 72 24.75 23.12 23.04
N GLY A 73 24.22 22.99 24.26
CA GLY A 73 23.39 21.86 24.67
C GLY A 73 22.04 21.89 23.97
N ALA A 74 21.38 23.05 23.96
CA ALA A 74 20.09 23.24 23.29
C ALA A 74 20.19 23.03 21.77
N ARG A 75 21.30 23.46 21.13
CA ARG A 75 21.57 23.19 19.70
C ARG A 75 21.75 21.70 19.39
N LYS A 76 22.48 20.96 20.24
CA LYS A 76 22.65 19.51 20.09
C LYS A 76 21.31 18.80 20.22
N GLN A 77 20.49 19.19 21.19
CA GLN A 77 19.19 18.58 21.41
C GLN A 77 18.22 18.87 20.23
N ALA A 78 18.25 20.08 19.68
CA ALA A 78 17.47 20.44 18.50
C ALA A 78 17.87 19.59 17.27
N LYS A 79 19.18 19.45 17.00
CA LYS A 79 19.69 18.58 15.93
C LYS A 79 19.25 17.13 16.10
N GLN A 80 19.35 16.59 17.31
CA GLN A 80 18.90 15.23 17.58
C GLN A 80 17.42 15.09 17.25
N GLY A 81 16.56 16.01 17.70
CA GLY A 81 15.13 15.92 17.37
C GLY A 81 14.82 16.03 15.87
N ILE A 82 15.59 16.82 15.10
CA ILE A 82 15.46 16.84 13.63
C ILE A 82 15.84 15.46 13.05
N ILE A 83 16.94 14.86 13.50
CA ILE A 83 17.36 13.52 13.03
C ILE A 83 16.27 12.48 13.32
N HIS A 84 15.67 12.51 14.52
CA HIS A 84 14.59 11.58 14.87
C HIS A 84 13.35 11.79 13.98
N ALA A 85 13.00 13.05 13.69
CA ALA A 85 11.91 13.36 12.77
C ALA A 85 12.18 12.84 11.35
N VAL A 86 13.41 13.03 10.85
CA VAL A 86 13.83 12.50 9.54
C VAL A 86 13.77 10.98 9.51
N VAL A 87 14.27 10.29 10.54
CA VAL A 87 14.20 8.82 10.63
C VAL A 87 12.73 8.35 10.63
N GLY A 88 11.85 9.04 11.35
CA GLY A 88 10.42 8.75 11.32
C GLY A 88 9.82 8.86 9.91
N ILE A 89 10.16 9.90 9.16
CA ILE A 89 9.72 10.06 7.76
C ILE A 89 10.24 8.91 6.89
N VAL A 90 11.51 8.51 7.04
CA VAL A 90 12.08 7.39 6.27
C VAL A 90 11.32 6.09 6.56
N ILE A 91 10.96 5.83 7.82
CA ILE A 91 10.17 4.64 8.20
C ILE A 91 8.79 4.66 7.53
N VAL A 92 8.11 5.81 7.51
CA VAL A 92 6.80 5.95 6.84
C VAL A 92 6.92 5.67 5.35
N LEU A 93 7.95 6.19 4.68
CA LEU A 93 8.21 5.93 3.27
C LEU A 93 8.46 4.44 2.99
N ALA A 94 9.23 3.78 3.84
CA ALA A 94 9.46 2.34 3.76
C ALA A 94 8.16 1.53 3.96
N ALA A 95 7.32 1.94 4.91
CA ALA A 95 6.03 1.30 5.14
C ALA A 95 5.09 1.41 3.93
N VAL A 96 5.04 2.57 3.26
CA VAL A 96 4.25 2.74 2.03
C VAL A 96 4.71 1.78 0.94
N TRP A 97 6.03 1.61 0.80
CA TRP A 97 6.62 0.65 -0.13
C TRP A 97 6.21 -0.80 0.19
N LEU A 98 6.26 -1.19 1.46
CA LEU A 98 5.85 -2.53 1.89
C LEU A 98 4.36 -2.77 1.63
N VAL A 99 3.49 -1.80 1.95
CA VAL A 99 2.05 -1.92 1.70
C VAL A 99 1.77 -2.02 0.21
N ALA A 100 2.45 -1.24 -0.63
CA ALA A 100 2.33 -1.32 -2.08
C ALA A 100 2.76 -2.70 -2.62
N LEU A 101 3.83 -3.28 -2.07
CA LEU A 101 4.28 -4.63 -2.41
C LEU A 101 3.27 -5.70 -2.00
N VAL A 102 2.67 -5.59 -0.81
CA VAL A 102 1.62 -6.54 -0.37
C VAL A 102 0.40 -6.46 -1.27
N ILE A 103 -0.03 -5.25 -1.65
CA ILE A 103 -1.17 -5.04 -2.55
C ILE A 103 -0.87 -5.56 -3.96
N SER A 104 0.34 -5.36 -4.50
CA SER A 104 0.68 -5.81 -5.86
C SER A 104 0.75 -7.33 -6.00
N ASN A 105 1.10 -8.04 -4.93
CA ASN A 105 1.11 -9.51 -4.91
C ASN A 105 -0.27 -10.12 -4.60
N ALA A 106 -1.24 -9.32 -4.16
CA ALA A 106 -2.61 -9.76 -3.93
C ALA A 106 -3.37 -9.81 -5.27
N GLN A 107 -3.45 -11.01 -5.86
CA GLN A 107 -4.29 -11.32 -7.03
C GLN A 107 -5.76 -10.97 -6.69
N GLY A 108 -6.22 -9.78 -7.08
CA GLY A 108 -7.56 -9.28 -6.81
C GLY A 108 -7.67 -7.78 -6.49
N CYS A 109 -6.61 -7.09 -6.05
CA CYS A 109 -6.70 -5.65 -5.70
C CYS A 109 -6.65 -4.68 -6.92
N GLY A 110 -6.86 -5.17 -8.14
CA GLY A 110 -6.71 -4.39 -9.38
C GLY A 110 -7.72 -3.24 -9.55
N GLY A 111 -8.83 -3.24 -8.81
CA GLY A 111 -9.90 -2.24 -8.90
C GLY A 111 -9.64 -0.92 -8.18
N ILE A 112 -8.68 -0.84 -7.26
CA ILE A 112 -8.48 0.34 -6.39
C ILE A 112 -7.85 1.52 -7.12
N TYR A 113 -7.20 1.27 -8.26
CA TYR A 113 -6.64 2.32 -9.11
C TYR A 113 -7.64 2.86 -10.15
N ALA A 114 -8.88 2.35 -10.18
CA ALA A 114 -9.89 2.72 -11.17
C ALA A 114 -10.82 3.88 -10.76
N ASN A 115 -10.65 4.46 -9.56
CA ASN A 115 -11.42 5.62 -9.14
C ASN A 115 -10.47 6.72 -8.64
N PRO A 116 -10.35 7.86 -9.35
CA PRO A 116 -9.56 9.00 -8.87
C PRO A 116 -10.11 9.59 -7.57
#